data_AF-A0A371Z4Y5-F1
#
_entry.id   AF-A0A371Z4Y5-F1
#
_cell.length_a   1.000
_cell.length_b   1.000
_cell.length_c   1.000
_cell.angle_alpha   90.00
_cell.angle_beta   90.00
_cell.angle_gamma   90.00
#
_symmetry.space_group_name_H-M   'P 1'
#
loop_
_entity.id
_entity.type
_entity.pdbx_description
1 polymer ?
#
loop_
_entity_poly.entity_id
_entity_poly.type
_entity_poly.pdbx_seq_one_letter_code
_entity_poly.pdbx_strand_id
1 'polypeptide(L)'
;MMFNPAMKAYQSVAQYSLTGRDADAACFRMLIDELEAAARSPDEEVRRKALFRHQSLWSMIMKANALDAGVVPEEDRALFIALADRAQKYGILATLKPELSLSPLIEIAQDVLEGLEAAQAENEAAFGAENMF
;
A
#
# COMPACT_ATOMS: atom_id res chain seq x y z
N MET A 1 -0.20 -37.85 8.97
CA MET A 1 0.12 -36.40 8.87
C MET A 1 -0.54 -35.69 10.04
N MET A 2 0.24 -35.22 11.02
CA MET A 2 -0.29 -34.43 12.13
C MET A 2 -0.47 -32.98 11.65
N PHE A 3 -1.71 -32.54 11.50
CA PHE A 3 -2.04 -31.14 11.26
C PHE A 3 -1.71 -30.34 12.52
N ASN A 4 -0.77 -29.39 12.42
CA ASN A 4 -0.37 -28.55 13.53
C ASN A 4 -1.52 -27.59 13.91
N PRO A 5 -2.12 -27.69 15.12
CA PRO A 5 -3.21 -26.82 15.56
C PRO A 5 -2.84 -25.34 15.54
N ALA A 6 -1.55 -25.02 15.72
CA ALA A 6 -1.04 -23.66 15.66
C ALA A 6 -1.11 -23.06 14.25
N MET A 7 -0.94 -23.87 13.20
CA MET A 7 -1.14 -23.43 11.81
C MET A 7 -2.60 -23.13 11.50
N LYS A 8 -3.51 -23.92 12.06
CA LYS A 8 -4.96 -23.70 11.89
C LYS A 8 -5.42 -22.44 12.61
N ALA A 9 -4.85 -22.17 13.79
CA ALA A 9 -5.04 -20.92 14.52
C ALA A 9 -4.42 -19.72 13.77
N TYR A 10 -3.25 -19.89 13.15
CA TYR A 10 -2.63 -18.83 12.34
C TYR A 10 -3.43 -18.53 11.06
N GLN A 11 -3.99 -19.56 10.42
CA GLN A 11 -4.87 -19.41 9.26
C GLN A 11 -6.24 -18.83 9.63
N SER A 12 -6.80 -19.19 10.79
CA SER A 12 -8.05 -18.58 11.27
C SER A 12 -7.85 -17.14 11.73
N VAL A 13 -6.67 -16.79 12.28
CA VAL A 13 -6.32 -15.40 12.61
C VAL A 13 -5.99 -14.59 11.35
N ALA A 14 -5.40 -15.20 10.32
CA ALA A 14 -5.20 -14.55 9.02
C ALA A 14 -6.52 -14.22 8.30
N GLN A 15 -7.63 -14.88 8.66
CA GLN A 15 -8.97 -14.54 8.19
C GLN A 15 -9.70 -13.49 9.05
N TYR A 16 -9.17 -13.14 10.24
CA TYR A 16 -9.80 -12.22 11.21
C TYR A 16 -8.94 -11.01 11.60
N SER A 17 -7.66 -10.97 11.23
CA SER A 17 -6.84 -9.76 11.26
C SER A 17 -7.26 -8.88 10.11
N LEU A 18 -7.47 -7.56 10.35
CA LEU A 18 -7.45 -6.45 9.39
C LEU A 18 -7.38 -6.94 7.94
N THR A 19 -8.47 -6.83 7.19
CA THR A 19 -8.51 -7.27 5.78
C THR A 19 -7.24 -6.77 5.11
N GLY A 20 -6.57 -7.53 4.23
CA GLY A 20 -5.25 -7.13 3.69
C GLY A 20 -5.19 -5.65 3.22
N ARG A 21 -6.36 -5.12 2.82
CA ARG A 21 -6.61 -3.71 2.50
C ARG A 21 -6.47 -2.72 3.66
N ASP A 22 -6.90 -3.05 4.88
CA ASP A 22 -6.72 -2.20 6.06
C ASP A 22 -5.24 -2.06 6.42
N ALA A 23 -4.48 -3.15 6.26
CA ALA A 23 -3.04 -3.15 6.45
C ALA A 23 -2.34 -2.30 5.37
N ASP A 24 -2.77 -2.43 4.10
CA ASP A 24 -2.28 -1.59 3.01
C ASP A 24 -2.60 -0.10 3.25
N ALA A 25 -3.83 0.23 3.63
CA ALA A 25 -4.25 1.59 3.95
C ALA A 25 -3.44 2.19 5.10
N ALA A 26 -3.18 1.42 6.17
CA ALA A 26 -2.30 1.86 7.25
C ALA A 26 -0.87 2.14 6.76
N CYS A 27 -0.33 1.29 5.89
CA CYS A 27 1.00 1.51 5.30
C CYS A 27 1.05 2.79 4.46
N PHE A 28 0.01 3.07 3.67
CA PHE A 28 -0.07 4.30 2.88
C PHE A 28 -0.22 5.54 3.75
N ARG A 29 -1.04 5.52 4.81
CA ARG A 29 -1.13 6.64 5.79
C ARG A 29 0.24 6.95 6.40
N MET A 30 0.95 5.93 6.88
CA MET A 30 2.29 6.10 7.44
C MET A 30 3.28 6.65 6.41
N LEU A 31 3.23 6.16 5.17
CA LEU A 31 4.09 6.65 4.10
C LEU A 31 3.82 8.13 3.78
N ILE A 32 2.56 8.54 3.70
CA ILE A 32 2.16 9.92 3.45
C ILE A 32 2.71 10.83 4.56
N ASP A 33 2.51 10.47 5.83
CA ASP A 33 3.00 11.23 6.98
C ASP A 33 4.52 11.44 6.91
N GLU A 34 5.27 10.40 6.52
CA GLU A 34 6.73 10.46 6.39
C GLU A 34 7.19 11.31 5.21
N LEU A 35 6.54 11.18 4.05
CA LEU A 35 6.85 11.98 2.86
C LEU A 35 6.54 13.46 3.11
N GLU A 36 5.43 13.76 3.78
CA GLU A 36 5.08 15.11 4.18
C GLU A 36 6.07 15.70 5.20
N ALA A 37 6.45 14.92 6.21
CA ALA A 37 7.46 15.32 7.18
C ALA A 37 8.81 15.59 6.47
N ALA A 38 9.19 14.73 5.52
CA ALA A 38 10.37 14.93 4.69
C ALA A 38 10.28 16.17 3.79
N ALA A 39 9.11 16.48 3.23
CA ALA A 39 8.92 17.65 2.38
C ALA A 39 9.06 18.97 3.14
N ARG A 40 8.71 18.99 4.44
CA ARG A 40 8.81 20.17 5.32
C ARG A 40 10.16 20.27 6.04
N SER A 41 10.96 19.21 6.03
CA SER A 41 12.23 19.15 6.75
C SER A 41 13.40 19.60 5.88
N PRO A 42 14.32 20.44 6.37
CA PRO A 42 15.59 20.70 5.72
C PRO A 42 16.61 19.55 5.90
N ASP A 43 16.30 18.54 6.74
CA ASP A 43 17.19 17.41 7.01
C ASP A 43 17.14 16.37 5.88
N GLU A 44 18.25 16.26 5.15
CA GLU A 44 18.44 15.31 4.06
C GLU A 44 18.28 13.84 4.52
N GLU A 45 18.60 13.52 5.77
CA GLU A 45 18.45 12.17 6.30
C GLU A 45 16.99 11.78 6.50
N VAL A 46 16.12 12.73 6.89
CA VAL A 46 14.67 12.52 6.97
C VAL A 46 14.12 12.23 5.57
N ARG A 47 14.54 13.02 4.57
CA ARG A 47 14.17 12.81 3.18
C ARG A 47 14.62 11.46 2.64
N ARG A 48 15.87 11.09 2.87
CA ARG A 48 16.44 9.81 2.42
C ARG A 48 15.69 8.62 3.03
N LYS A 49 15.34 8.69 4.32
CA LYS A 49 14.56 7.64 4.99
C LYS A 49 13.15 7.51 4.42
N ALA A 50 12.45 8.61 4.20
CA ALA A 50 11.11 8.60 3.60
C ALA A 50 11.14 8.02 2.18
N LEU A 51 12.09 8.43 1.34
CA LEU A 51 12.28 7.88 0.00
C LEU A 51 12.65 6.40 0.01
N PHE A 52 13.44 5.93 0.98
CA PHE A 52 13.75 4.51 1.14
C PHE A 52 12.50 3.68 1.50
N ARG A 53 11.69 4.17 2.43
CA ARG A 53 10.43 3.52 2.84
C ARG A 53 9.42 3.51 1.68
N HIS A 54 9.32 4.60 0.94
CA HIS A 54 8.58 4.68 -0.32
C HIS A 54 9.01 3.57 -1.29
N GLN A 55 10.30 3.44 -1.60
CA GLN A 55 10.78 2.41 -2.53
C GLN A 55 10.48 0.99 -2.05
N SER A 56 10.57 0.76 -0.74
CA SER A 56 10.33 -0.53 -0.12
C SER A 56 8.87 -0.93 -0.19
N LEU A 57 7.93 -0.02 0.12
CA LEU A 57 6.49 -0.28 0.03
C LEU A 57 6.09 -0.61 -1.41
N TRP A 58 6.47 0.24 -2.37
CA TRP A 58 6.12 0.02 -3.77
C TRP A 58 6.76 -1.24 -4.35
N SER A 59 7.96 -1.62 -3.91
CA SER A 59 8.57 -2.90 -4.32
C SER A 59 7.77 -4.09 -3.80
N MET A 60 7.24 -4.00 -2.58
CA MET A 60 6.40 -5.05 -2.00
C MET A 60 5.09 -5.20 -2.76
N ILE A 61 4.41 -4.07 -3.03
CA ILE A 61 3.15 -4.04 -3.79
C ILE A 61 3.35 -4.59 -5.21
N MET A 62 4.42 -4.17 -5.90
CA MET A 62 4.72 -4.66 -7.24
C MET A 62 4.98 -6.17 -7.24
N LYS A 63 5.72 -6.70 -6.27
CA LYS A 63 5.98 -8.14 -6.13
C LYS A 63 4.71 -8.92 -5.83
N ALA A 64 3.86 -8.42 -4.94
CA ALA A 64 2.59 -9.05 -4.60
C ALA A 64 1.69 -9.19 -5.85
N ASN A 65 1.59 -8.13 -6.65
CA ASN A 65 0.78 -8.14 -7.88
C ASN A 65 1.41 -8.96 -9.01
N ALA A 66 2.74 -9.05 -9.07
CA ALA A 66 3.43 -9.87 -10.07
C ALA A 66 3.38 -11.39 -9.75
N LEU A 67 3.28 -11.75 -8.47
CA LEU A 67 3.23 -13.14 -7.99
C LEU A 67 1.81 -13.63 -7.71
N ASP A 68 0.80 -12.77 -7.86
CA ASP A 68 -0.59 -13.14 -7.62
C ASP A 68 -1.02 -14.30 -8.53
N ALA A 69 -1.55 -15.36 -7.92
CA ALA A 69 -1.91 -16.60 -8.60
C ALA A 69 -3.32 -16.56 -9.22
N GLY A 70 -3.81 -15.38 -9.58
CA GLY A 70 -5.12 -15.19 -10.22
C GLY A 70 -6.26 -14.85 -9.27
N VAL A 71 -5.96 -14.30 -8.08
CA VAL A 71 -6.97 -13.79 -7.14
C VAL A 71 -7.49 -12.42 -7.59
N VAL A 72 -6.61 -11.58 -8.13
CA VAL A 72 -6.94 -10.25 -8.67
C VAL A 72 -7.03 -10.34 -10.20
N PRO A 73 -7.99 -9.69 -10.88
CA PRO A 73 -8.04 -9.65 -12.34
C PRO A 73 -6.73 -9.14 -12.97
N GLU A 74 -6.34 -9.70 -14.12
CA GLU A 74 -5.05 -9.38 -14.76
C GLU A 74 -4.90 -7.89 -15.11
N GLU A 75 -5.98 -7.26 -15.57
CA GLU A 75 -6.01 -5.84 -15.91
C GLU A 75 -5.73 -4.96 -14.68
N ASP A 76 -6.33 -5.30 -13.53
CA ASP A 76 -6.10 -4.60 -12.27
C ASP A 76 -4.66 -4.78 -11.78
N ARG A 77 -4.12 -6.01 -11.85
CA ARG A 77 -2.71 -6.27 -11.51
C ARG A 77 -1.76 -5.45 -12.38
N ALA A 78 -2.03 -5.37 -13.68
CA ALA A 78 -1.21 -4.61 -14.62
C ALA A 78 -1.23 -3.10 -14.30
N LEU A 79 -2.39 -2.57 -13.90
CA LEU A 79 -2.52 -1.19 -13.43
C LEU A 79 -1.68 -0.92 -12.18
N PHE A 80 -1.75 -1.79 -11.16
CA PHE A 80 -0.93 -1.64 -9.95
C PHE A 80 0.57 -1.73 -10.23
N ILE A 81 0.99 -2.64 -11.11
CA ILE A 81 2.40 -2.76 -11.52
C ILE A 81 2.86 -1.49 -12.24
N ALA A 82 2.05 -0.95 -13.16
CA ALA A 82 2.37 0.28 -13.88
C ALA A 82 2.44 1.50 -12.95
N LEU A 83 1.55 1.58 -11.96
CA LEU A 83 1.57 2.63 -10.94
C LEU A 83 2.83 2.55 -10.08
N ALA A 84 3.15 1.36 -9.58
CA ALA A 84 4.35 1.12 -8.77
C ALA A 84 5.63 1.48 -9.54
N ASP A 85 5.74 1.09 -10.81
CA ASP A 85 6.87 1.44 -11.67
C ASP A 85 7.05 2.96 -11.81
N ARG A 86 5.96 3.70 -12.05
CA ARG A 86 6.01 5.17 -12.15
C ARG A 86 6.41 5.83 -10.83
N ALA A 87 5.80 5.42 -9.72
CA ALA A 87 6.11 5.94 -8.40
C ALA A 87 7.58 5.68 -8.05
N GLN A 88 8.07 4.46 -8.27
CA GLN A 88 9.46 4.10 -8.01
C GLN A 88 10.44 4.89 -8.87
N LYS A 89 10.18 5.06 -10.17
CA LYS A 89 11.02 5.88 -11.06
C LYS A 89 11.12 7.32 -10.58
N TYR A 90 10.01 7.94 -10.21
CA TYR A 90 10.04 9.29 -9.65
C TYR A 90 10.79 9.33 -8.31
N GLY A 91 10.56 8.36 -7.42
CA GLY A 91 11.27 8.30 -6.13
C GLY A 91 12.79 8.12 -6.27
N ILE A 92 13.25 7.38 -7.29
CA ILE A 92 14.68 7.29 -7.62
C ILE A 92 15.20 8.65 -8.10
N LEU A 93 14.47 9.33 -8.99
CA LEU A 93 14.84 10.67 -9.44
C LEU A 93 14.90 11.65 -8.28
N ALA A 94 13.91 11.65 -7.37
CA ALA A 94 13.85 12.51 -6.19
C ALA A 94 14.94 12.20 -5.15
N THR A 95 15.54 11.01 -5.20
CA THR A 95 16.73 10.64 -4.42
C THR A 95 17.99 11.23 -5.03
N LEU A 96 18.11 11.20 -6.37
CA LEU A 96 19.27 11.73 -7.10
C LEU A 96 19.25 13.26 -7.22
N LYS A 97 18.07 13.86 -7.13
CA LYS A 97 17.81 15.30 -7.30
C LYS A 97 17.01 15.83 -6.10
N PRO A 98 17.69 16.23 -5.01
CA PRO A 98 17.04 16.68 -3.77
C PRO A 98 16.11 17.89 -3.96
N GLU A 99 16.33 18.69 -5.01
CA GLU A 99 15.51 19.84 -5.38
C GLU A 99 14.11 19.48 -5.90
N LEU A 100 13.89 18.22 -6.28
CA LEU A 100 12.58 17.78 -6.74
C LEU A 100 11.58 17.74 -5.58
N SER A 101 10.36 18.20 -5.84
CA SER A 101 9.27 18.09 -4.86
C SER A 101 8.91 16.63 -4.59
N LEU A 102 8.51 16.34 -3.36
CA LEU A 102 7.91 15.05 -2.99
C LEU A 102 6.40 15.00 -3.27
N SER A 103 5.76 16.13 -3.65
CA SER A 103 4.30 16.20 -3.89
C SER A 103 3.78 15.10 -4.81
N PRO A 104 4.42 14.76 -5.95
CA PRO A 104 3.89 13.70 -6.80
C PRO A 104 3.86 12.32 -6.14
N LEU A 105 4.78 12.05 -5.19
CA LEU A 105 4.77 10.79 -4.44
C LEU A 105 3.68 10.77 -3.38
N ILE A 106 3.40 11.93 -2.78
CA ILE A 106 2.33 12.12 -1.79
C ILE A 106 0.98 11.96 -2.47
N GLU A 107 0.76 12.65 -3.59
CA GLU A 107 -0.48 12.61 -4.38
C GLU A 107 -0.81 11.19 -4.81
N ILE A 108 0.15 10.45 -5.40
CA ILE A 108 -0.06 9.06 -5.79
C ILE A 108 -0.42 8.17 -4.58
N ALA A 109 0.23 8.38 -3.43
CA ALA A 109 -0.07 7.62 -2.22
C ALA A 109 -1.45 7.95 -1.65
N GLN A 110 -1.88 9.22 -1.74
CA GLN A 110 -3.21 9.68 -1.35
C GLN A 110 -4.30 9.08 -2.24
N ASP A 111 -4.14 9.14 -3.57
CA ASP A 111 -5.08 8.55 -4.54
C ASP A 111 -5.31 7.05 -4.25
N VAL A 112 -4.25 6.31 -3.93
CA VAL A 112 -4.37 4.88 -3.58
C VAL A 112 -5.05 4.68 -2.23
N LEU A 113 -4.70 5.48 -1.22
CA LEU A 113 -5.34 5.42 0.09
C LEU A 113 -6.85 5.69 -0.02
N GLU A 114 -7.24 6.73 -0.75
CA GLU A 114 -8.65 7.06 -1.00
C GLU A 114 -9.39 5.92 -1.69
N GLY A 115 -8.76 5.28 -2.70
CA GLY A 115 -9.33 4.10 -3.36
C GLY A 115 -9.52 2.91 -2.42
N LEU A 116 -8.56 2.67 -1.50
CA LEU A 116 -8.65 1.60 -0.51
C LEU A 116 -9.76 1.86 0.52
N GLU A 117 -9.88 3.09 1.00
CA GLU A 117 -10.89 3.51 1.98
C GLU A 117 -12.30 3.51 1.38
N ALA A 118 -12.47 3.98 0.14
CA ALA A 118 -13.75 3.95 -0.56
C ALA A 118 -14.26 2.51 -0.77
N ALA A 119 -13.38 1.61 -1.20
CA ALA A 119 -13.71 0.19 -1.39
C ALA A 119 -14.05 -0.52 -0.06
N GLN A 120 -13.54 -0.04 1.07
CA GLN A 120 -13.89 -0.55 2.40
C GLN A 120 -15.31 -0.12 2.79
N ALA A 121 -15.64 1.17 2.63
CA ALA A 121 -16.95 1.71 2.96
C ALA A 121 -18.08 1.00 2.18
N GLU A 122 -17.84 0.64 0.91
CA GLU A 122 -18.78 -0.12 0.08
C GLU A 122 -19.00 -1.55 0.60
N ASN A 123 -17.94 -2.24 1.03
CA ASN A 123 -18.05 -3.59 1.60
C ASN A 123 -18.81 -3.62 2.93
N GLU A 124 -18.59 -2.63 3.80
CA GLU A 124 -19.31 -2.51 5.07
C GLU A 124 -20.80 -2.24 4.84
N ALA A 125 -21.15 -1.41 3.85
CA ALA A 125 -22.54 -1.15 3.48
C ALA A 125 -23.24 -2.40 2.90
N ALA A 126 -22.55 -3.19 2.08
CA ALA A 126 -23.09 -4.42 1.50
C ALA A 126 -23.39 -5.50 2.57
N PHE A 127 -22.46 -5.73 3.50
CA PHE A 127 -22.66 -6.67 4.62
C PHE A 127 -23.75 -6.20 5.60
N GLY A 128 -23.90 -4.89 5.81
CA GLY A 128 -24.97 -4.32 6.62
C GLY A 128 -26.36 -4.52 6.02
N ALA A 129 -26.47 -4.55 4.68
CA ALA A 129 -27.72 -4.77 3.98
C ALA A 129 -28.14 -6.25 3.94
N GLU A 130 -27.19 -7.18 3.82
CA GLU A 130 -27.48 -8.64 3.83
C GLU A 130 -27.90 -9.16 5.20
N ASN A 131 -27.43 -8.57 6.31
CA ASN A 131 -27.84 -8.95 7.67
C ASN A 131 -29.18 -8.33 8.12
N MET A 132 -29.86 -7.58 7.24
CA MET A 132 -31.19 -7.00 7.49
C MET A 132 -32.34 -7.78 6.82
N PHE A 133 -32.06 -8.92 6.18
CA PHE A 133 -33.06 -9.82 5.59
C PHE A 133 -33.02 -11.23 6.19
#